data_AF-A0A7T6Z6I2-F1
#
_entry.id   AF-A0A7T6Z6I2-F1
#
_cell.length_a   1.000
_cell.length_b   1.000
_cell.length_c   1.000
_cell.angle_alpha   90.00
_cell.angle_beta   90.00
_cell.angle_gamma   90.00
#
_symmetry.space_group_name_H-M   'P 1'
#
loop_
_entity.id
_entity.type
_entity.pdbx_description
1 polymer ?
#
loop_
_entity_poly.entity_id
_entity_poly.type
_entity_poly.pdbx_seq_one_letter_code
_entity_poly.pdbx_strand_id
1 'polypeptide(L)'
;MTIAETVDLLHNYEIECDHITVRRWIMQGKLKAIHEDRIFKVKEPDVLDFLVDLSRVGTAYEKGINDETKIVRLEEKVLELQKEIDKLRCEKVNLEFKLGIMPF
;
A
#
# COMPACT_ATOMS: atom_id res chain seq x y z
N MET A 1 16.48 -15.77 -3.85
CA MET A 1 15.88 -16.09 -2.55
C MET A 1 14.92 -17.26 -2.67
N THR A 2 14.88 -18.14 -1.68
CA THR A 2 13.89 -19.22 -1.54
C THR A 2 12.56 -18.66 -1.05
N ILE A 3 11.50 -19.48 -1.06
CA ILE A 3 10.21 -19.10 -0.46
C ILE A 3 10.38 -18.78 1.03
N ALA A 4 11.24 -19.50 1.76
CA ALA A 4 11.46 -19.24 3.18
C ALA A 4 12.08 -17.86 3.42
N GLU A 5 13.18 -17.56 2.72
CA GLU A 5 13.81 -16.24 2.80
C GLU A 5 12.86 -15.11 2.36
N THR A 6 11.94 -15.40 1.44
CA THR A 6 10.92 -14.43 1.01
C THR A 6 9.89 -14.18 2.10
N VAL A 7 9.45 -15.22 2.82
CA VAL A 7 8.55 -15.08 3.99
C VAL A 7 9.23 -14.27 5.08
N ASP A 8 10.48 -14.59 5.41
CA ASP A 8 11.25 -13.87 6.43
C ASP A 8 11.41 -12.38 6.06
N LEU A 9 11.69 -12.08 4.78
CA LEU A 9 11.76 -10.71 4.29
C LEU A 9 10.40 -10.00 4.42
N LEU A 10 9.31 -10.65 4.02
CA LEU A 10 7.96 -10.07 4.13
C LEU A 10 7.55 -9.79 5.57
N HIS A 11 7.95 -10.66 6.52
CA HIS A 11 7.74 -10.43 7.95
C HIS A 11 8.51 -9.22 8.47
N ASN A 12 9.72 -8.94 7.94
CA ASN A 12 10.45 -7.71 8.28
C ASN A 12 9.71 -6.43 7.85
N TYR A 13 8.80 -6.53 6.88
CA TYR A 13 7.90 -5.45 6.45
C TYR A 13 6.49 -5.59 7.07
N GLU A 14 6.35 -6.36 8.16
CA GLU A 14 5.11 -6.55 8.91
C GLU A 14 3.96 -7.19 8.08
N ILE A 15 4.29 -7.88 6.99
CA ILE A 15 3.30 -8.58 6.17
C ILE A 15 3.09 -9.99 6.71
N GLU A 16 1.96 -10.24 7.36
CA GLU A 16 1.58 -11.59 7.78
C GLU A 16 1.35 -12.51 6.58
N CYS A 17 2.25 -13.48 6.39
CA CYS A 17 2.15 -14.49 5.35
C CYS A 17 2.86 -15.79 5.72
N ASP A 18 2.49 -16.88 5.05
CA ASP A 18 3.13 -18.19 5.19
C ASP A 18 3.64 -18.70 3.83
N HIS A 19 4.35 -19.84 3.85
CA HIS A 19 4.87 -20.45 2.61
C HIS A 19 3.77 -20.80 1.59
N ILE A 20 2.56 -21.14 2.06
CA ILE A 20 1.44 -21.49 1.20
C ILE A 20 0.95 -20.25 0.45
N THR A 21 0.88 -19.13 1.15
CA THR A 21 0.45 -17.83 0.64
C THR A 21 1.44 -17.29 -0.38
N VAL A 22 2.74 -17.29 -0.06
CA VAL A 22 3.78 -16.85 -1.00
C VAL A 22 3.79 -17.74 -2.26
N ARG A 23 3.66 -19.06 -2.09
CA ARG A 23 3.56 -19.98 -3.23
C ARG A 23 2.33 -19.71 -4.09
N ARG A 24 1.19 -19.40 -3.47
CA ARG A 24 -0.04 -19.02 -4.17
C ARG A 24 0.15 -17.73 -4.96
N TRP A 25 0.80 -16.72 -4.40
CA TRP A 25 1.08 -15.46 -5.12
C TRP A 25 1.98 -15.68 -6.33
N ILE A 26 2.97 -16.57 -6.22
CA ILE A 26 3.81 -16.97 -7.35
C ILE A 26 2.95 -17.67 -8.44
N MET A 27 2.12 -18.62 -8.05
CA MET A 27 1.24 -19.34 -9.00
C MET A 27 0.21 -18.43 -9.69
N GLN A 28 -0.25 -17.39 -8.99
CA GLN A 28 -1.16 -16.38 -9.54
C GLN A 28 -0.43 -15.33 -10.40
N GLY A 29 0.90 -15.40 -10.51
CA GLY A 29 1.71 -14.42 -11.23
C GLY A 29 1.77 -13.04 -10.54
N LYS A 30 1.31 -12.93 -9.29
CA LYS A 30 1.39 -11.69 -8.50
C LYS A 30 2.81 -11.41 -8.05
N LEU A 31 3.53 -12.46 -7.65
CA LEU A 31 4.95 -12.40 -7.28
C LEU A 31 5.76 -13.11 -8.36
N LYS A 32 6.74 -12.41 -8.95
CA LYS A 32 7.60 -13.00 -9.98
C LYS A 32 8.57 -13.98 -9.32
N ALA A 33 8.67 -15.17 -9.90
CA ALA A 33 9.65 -16.17 -9.50
C ALA A 33 10.19 -16.90 -10.72
N ILE A 34 11.43 -17.37 -10.60
CA ILE A 34 12.08 -18.25 -11.56
C ILE A 34 11.99 -19.66 -11.01
N HIS A 35 11.63 -20.62 -11.86
CA HIS A 35 11.60 -22.03 -11.50
C HIS A 35 12.89 -22.71 -11.99
N GLU A 36 13.84 -22.92 -11.07
CA GLU A 36 15.11 -23.62 -11.32
C GLU A 36 15.14 -24.90 -10.49
N ASP A 37 15.46 -26.03 -11.12
CA ASP A 37 15.70 -27.31 -10.43
C ASP A 37 14.60 -27.74 -9.43
N ARG A 38 13.32 -27.55 -9.82
CA ARG A 38 12.13 -27.85 -8.99
C ARG A 38 11.98 -26.95 -7.74
N ILE A 39 12.73 -25.87 -7.67
CA ILE A 39 12.69 -24.89 -6.58
C ILE A 39 12.28 -23.52 -7.16
N PHE A 40 11.39 -22.83 -6.44
CA PHE A 40 11.07 -21.44 -6.75
C PHE A 40 12.14 -20.51 -6.18
N LYS A 41 12.75 -19.70 -7.05
CA LYS A 41 13.65 -18.62 -6.69
C LYS A 41 13.00 -17.28 -6.98
N VAL A 42 12.90 -16.44 -5.98
CA VAL A 42 12.41 -15.05 -6.08
C VAL A 42 13.61 -14.12 -5.98
N LYS A 43 13.66 -13.05 -6.78
CA LYS A 43 14.68 -12.00 -6.61
C LYS A 43 14.16 -10.97 -5.64
N GLU A 44 15.03 -10.43 -4.79
CA GLU A 44 14.66 -9.40 -3.82
C GLU A 44 13.95 -8.19 -4.44
N PRO A 45 14.39 -7.62 -5.60
CA PRO A 45 13.67 -6.52 -6.23
C PRO A 45 12.24 -6.88 -6.63
N ASP A 46 11.97 -8.14 -7.01
CA ASP A 46 10.61 -8.59 -7.35
C ASP A 46 9.71 -8.64 -6.10
N VAL A 47 10.28 -8.88 -4.91
CA VAL A 47 9.57 -8.80 -3.63
C VAL A 47 9.26 -7.34 -3.28
N LEU A 48 10.23 -6.44 -3.46
CA LEU A 48 10.03 -5.01 -3.20
C LEU A 48 8.98 -4.41 -4.14
N ASP A 49 9.04 -4.74 -5.43
CA ASP A 49 8.01 -4.35 -6.41
C ASP A 49 6.62 -4.88 -6.00
N PHE A 50 6.56 -6.13 -5.53
CA PHE A 50 5.32 -6.72 -5.02
C PHE A 50 4.80 -5.99 -3.78
N LEU A 51 5.66 -5.58 -2.85
CA LEU A 51 5.28 -4.80 -1.67
C LEU A 51 4.73 -3.42 -2.07
N VAL A 52 5.34 -2.76 -3.04
CA VAL A 52 4.83 -1.51 -3.61
C VAL A 52 3.44 -1.72 -4.22
N ASP A 53 3.26 -2.77 -5.02
CA ASP A 53 1.95 -3.10 -5.59
C ASP A 53 0.92 -3.40 -4.48
N LEU A 54 1.31 -4.12 -3.42
CA LEU A 54 0.45 -4.44 -2.28
C LEU A 54 0.00 -3.19 -1.53
N SER A 55 0.90 -2.23 -1.30
CA SER A 55 0.58 -0.96 -0.63
C SER A 55 -0.42 -0.08 -1.39
N ARG A 56 -0.60 -0.33 -2.69
CA ARG A 56 -1.51 0.42 -3.55
C ARG A 56 -2.88 -0.23 -3.68
N VAL A 57 -3.07 -1.45 -3.18
CA VAL A 57 -4.38 -2.14 -3.20
C VAL A 57 -5.43 -1.29 -2.48
N GLY A 58 -6.60 -1.11 -3.10
CA GLY A 58 -7.65 -0.25 -2.59
C GLY A 58 -7.47 1.25 -2.90
N THR A 59 -6.33 1.67 -3.44
CA THR A 59 -6.08 3.07 -3.82
C THR A 59 -6.39 3.32 -5.30
N ALA A 60 -6.39 4.58 -5.71
CA ALA A 60 -6.45 4.97 -7.12
C ALA A 60 -5.22 4.51 -7.95
N TYR A 61 -4.19 3.96 -7.32
CA TYR A 61 -2.97 3.47 -7.98
C TYR A 61 -2.87 1.95 -7.98
N GLU A 62 -3.95 1.26 -7.61
CA GLU A 62 -4.02 -0.19 -7.69
C GLU A 62 -3.80 -0.67 -9.13
N LYS A 63 -2.93 -1.67 -9.29
CA LYS A 63 -2.57 -2.20 -10.60
C LYS A 63 -3.74 -2.97 -11.22
N GLY A 64 -4.05 -2.65 -12.48
CA GLY A 64 -5.08 -3.34 -13.25
C GLY A 64 -6.49 -2.75 -13.13
N ILE A 65 -6.68 -1.64 -12.40
CA ILE A 65 -7.94 -0.89 -12.42
C ILE A 65 -8.05 -0.06 -13.71
N ASN A 66 -9.28 0.16 -14.17
CA ASN A 66 -9.55 1.05 -15.30
C ASN A 66 -9.54 2.53 -14.88
N ASP A 67 -9.46 3.43 -15.87
CA ASP A 67 -9.40 4.87 -15.62
C ASP A 67 -10.65 5.39 -14.92
N GLU A 68 -11.82 4.83 -15.19
CA GLU A 68 -13.08 5.19 -14.53
C GLU A 68 -13.03 4.92 -13.01
N THR A 69 -12.61 3.70 -12.61
CA THR A 69 -12.44 3.34 -11.20
C THR A 69 -11.39 4.21 -10.53
N LYS A 70 -10.32 4.53 -11.26
CA LYS A 70 -9.27 5.43 -10.79
C LYS A 70 -9.80 6.84 -10.52
N ILE A 71 -10.58 7.40 -11.43
CA ILE A 71 -11.20 8.73 -11.28
C ILE A 71 -12.11 8.75 -10.06
N VAL A 72 -13.00 7.78 -9.91
CA VAL A 72 -13.92 7.69 -8.76
C VAL A 72 -13.14 7.67 -7.43
N ARG A 73 -12.11 6.81 -7.32
CA ARG A 73 -11.28 6.74 -6.10
C ARG A 73 -10.52 8.04 -5.84
N LEU A 74 -10.08 8.76 -6.87
CA LEU A 74 -9.43 10.06 -6.71
C LEU A 74 -10.42 11.12 -6.22
N GLU A 75 -11.62 11.16 -6.78
CA GLU A 75 -12.67 12.11 -6.38
C GLU A 75 -13.08 11.89 -4.91
N GLU A 76 -13.28 10.63 -4.50
CA GLU A 76 -13.51 10.25 -3.10
C GLU A 76 -12.37 10.75 -2.22
N LYS A 77 -11.10 10.55 -2.64
CA LYS A 77 -9.95 10.98 -1.86
C LYS A 77 -9.85 12.50 -1.74
N VAL A 78 -10.16 13.24 -2.80
CA VAL A 78 -10.21 14.71 -2.77
C VAL A 78 -11.27 15.19 -1.77
N LEU A 79 -12.45 14.56 -1.75
CA LEU A 79 -13.51 14.90 -0.80
C LEU A 79 -13.11 14.61 0.65
N GLU A 80 -12.43 13.49 0.91
CA GLU A 80 -11.87 13.19 2.24
C GLU A 80 -10.85 14.23 2.69
N LEU A 81 -9.90 14.56 1.82
CA LEU A 81 -8.85 15.54 2.12
C LEU A 81 -9.43 16.92 2.37
N GLN A 82 -10.47 17.33 1.63
CA GLN A 82 -11.15 18.59 1.87
C GLN A 82 -11.79 18.64 3.27
N LYS A 83 -12.46 17.55 3.69
CA LYS A 83 -13.03 17.44 5.04
C LYS A 83 -11.95 17.52 6.12
N GLU A 84 -10.80 16.89 5.88
CA GLU A 84 -9.68 16.92 6.81
C GLU A 84 -9.06 18.32 6.93
N ILE A 85 -8.90 19.03 5.81
CA ILE A 85 -8.46 20.44 5.79
C ILE A 85 -9.44 21.30 6.60
N ASP A 86 -10.74 21.14 6.40
CA ASP A 86 -11.73 21.94 7.12
C ASP A 86 -11.73 21.63 8.61
N LYS A 87 -11.58 20.36 8.99
CA LYS A 87 -11.38 19.95 10.39
C LYS A 87 -10.15 20.59 11.00
N LEU A 88 -9.00 20.51 10.33
CA LEU A 88 -7.73 21.07 10.80
C LEU A 88 -7.77 22.59 10.90
N ARG A 89 -8.47 23.27 9.98
CA ARG A 89 -8.71 24.72 10.06
C ARG A 89 -9.52 25.08 11.31
N CYS A 90 -10.59 24.35 11.58
CA CYS A 90 -11.39 24.54 12.80
C CYS A 90 -10.55 24.31 14.07
N GLU A 91 -9.76 23.23 14.10
CA GLU A 91 -8.86 22.95 15.23
C GLU A 91 -7.82 24.04 15.43
N LYS A 92 -7.22 24.55 14.35
CA LYS A 92 -6.28 25.66 14.38
C LYS A 92 -6.93 26.91 14.99
N VAL A 93 -8.09 27.34 14.50
CA VAL A 93 -8.79 28.52 15.03
C VAL A 93 -9.11 28.36 16.52
N ASN A 94 -9.55 27.17 16.93
CA ASN A 94 -9.83 26.88 18.33
C ASN A 94 -8.57 26.94 19.21
N LEU A 95 -7.42 26.48 18.69
CA LEU A 95 -6.14 26.56 19.40
C LEU A 95 -5.62 28.00 19.46
N GLU A 96 -5.70 28.76 18.37
CA GLU A 96 -5.36 30.18 18.33
C GLU A 96 -6.17 30.97 19.35
N PHE A 97 -7.49 30.75 19.41
CA PHE A 97 -8.37 31.34 20.41
C PHE A 97 -7.94 30.99 21.84
N LYS A 98 -7.64 29.72 22.13
CA LYS A 98 -7.16 29.26 23.45
C LYS A 98 -5.81 29.90 23.83
N LEU A 99 -4.98 30.23 22.86
CA LEU A 99 -3.69 30.89 23.06
C LEU A 99 -3.81 32.42 23.10
N GLY A 100 -5.01 32.99 22.95
CA GLY A 100 -5.22 34.44 22.88
C GLY A 100 -4.71 35.07 21.59
N ILE A 101 -4.43 34.27 20.56
CA ILE A 101 -4.09 34.72 19.21
C ILE A 101 -5.41 35.00 18.49
N MET A 102 -5.68 36.27 18.20
CA MET A 102 -6.86 36.65 17.41
C MET A 102 -6.72 36.10 15.98
N PRO A 103 -7.72 35.35 15.46
CA PRO A 103 -7.73 34.94 14.06
C PRO A 103 -7.91 36.19 13.18
N PHE A 104 -7.01 36.38 12.22
CA PHE A 104 -7.04 37.47 11.23
C PHE A 104 -8.03 37.21 10.10
#